data_AF-A0A2N5A488-F1
#
_entry.id   AF-A0A2N5A488-F1
#
_cell.length_a   1.000
_cell.length_b   1.000
_cell.length_c   1.000
_cell.angle_alpha   90.00
_cell.angle_beta   90.00
_cell.angle_gamma   90.00
#
_symmetry.space_group_name_H-M   'P 1'
#
loop_
_entity.id
_entity.type
_entity.pdbx_description
1 polymer ?
#
loop_
_entity_poly.entity_id
_entity_poly.type
_entity_poly.pdbx_seq_one_letter_code
_entity_poly.pdbx_strand_id
1 'polypeptide(L)'
;SVAGKARDLVAHPSVSDYQLTALHALRNEAGRLVQDGQKGAPWYRRFGLDHHQQLLDAVLPWYGVANHRLIRDPANAALQQALSALVNSAPNSDQRAQLAKPGYDQLKAWLMMARPDKADGAFFAQTMKTVQPTRMGISTGLWQSLAPDLWAFYLSLLPERPEWKIIPDAQRVSQSRQVLLQQLGRRNAESTLYENMLKSVRRNFADVSLEDMT
;
A
#
# COMPACT_ATOMS: atom_id res chain seq x y z
N SER A 1 10.22 -28.65 10.78
CA SER A 1 8.79 -28.38 10.46
C SER A 1 8.61 -26.93 10.02
N VAL A 2 7.48 -26.57 9.40
CA VAL A 2 7.18 -25.17 9.01
C VAL A 2 7.14 -24.26 10.23
N ALA A 3 6.55 -24.72 11.33
CA ALA A 3 6.55 -24.02 12.61
C ALA A 3 7.97 -23.79 13.16
N GLY A 4 8.89 -24.74 12.97
CA GLY A 4 10.31 -24.56 13.33
C GLY A 4 10.96 -23.41 12.56
N LYS A 5 10.83 -23.40 11.22
CA LYS A 5 11.35 -22.31 10.38
C LYS A 5 10.78 -20.95 10.76
N ALA A 6 9.50 -20.90 11.12
CA ALA A 6 8.84 -19.67 11.55
C ALA A 6 9.38 -19.18 12.92
N ARG A 7 9.62 -20.10 13.86
CA ARG A 7 10.26 -19.78 15.15
C ARG A 7 11.70 -19.30 14.97
N ASP A 8 12.49 -19.94 14.12
CA ASP A 8 13.88 -19.56 13.86
C ASP A 8 14.00 -18.14 13.28
N LEU A 9 13.05 -17.75 12.42
CA LEU A 9 12.93 -16.41 11.85
C LEU A 9 12.63 -15.33 12.90
N VAL A 10 11.88 -15.70 13.94
CA VAL A 10 11.57 -14.82 15.07
C VAL A 10 12.72 -14.78 16.07
N ALA A 11 13.40 -15.91 16.30
CA ALA A 11 14.51 -16.03 17.25
C ALA A 11 15.76 -15.22 16.86
N HIS A 12 15.97 -14.98 15.56
CA HIS A 12 17.11 -14.21 15.05
C HIS A 12 16.65 -12.92 14.37
N PRO A 13 16.19 -11.91 15.14
CA PRO A 13 15.64 -10.69 14.58
C PRO A 13 16.73 -9.86 13.89
N SER A 14 16.73 -9.93 12.57
CA SER A 14 17.60 -9.12 11.70
C SER A 14 16.82 -8.66 10.47
N VAL A 15 17.35 -7.65 9.79
CA VAL A 15 16.88 -7.20 8.48
C VAL A 15 17.97 -7.58 7.49
N SER A 16 17.75 -8.66 6.74
CA SER A 16 18.71 -9.23 5.80
C SER A 16 18.01 -9.94 4.64
N ASP A 17 18.76 -10.18 3.56
CA ASP A 17 18.29 -10.96 2.41
C ASP A 17 17.80 -12.36 2.80
N TYR A 18 18.51 -12.99 3.74
CA TYR A 18 18.13 -14.29 4.29
C TYR A 18 16.76 -14.21 4.97
N GLN A 19 16.55 -13.22 5.84
CA GLN A 19 15.29 -13.07 6.57
C GLN A 19 14.11 -12.79 5.65
N LEU A 20 14.32 -11.97 4.60
CA LEU A 20 13.28 -11.71 3.61
C LEU A 20 12.93 -12.98 2.81
N THR A 21 13.94 -13.71 2.36
CA THR A 21 13.75 -14.95 1.60
C THR A 21 13.05 -16.01 2.46
N ALA A 22 13.43 -16.13 3.73
CA ALA A 22 12.80 -17.05 4.67
C ALA A 22 11.34 -16.64 4.98
N LEU A 23 11.05 -15.34 5.13
CA LEU A 23 9.67 -14.86 5.26
C LEU A 23 8.84 -15.19 4.02
N HIS A 24 9.38 -14.99 2.82
CA HIS A 24 8.71 -15.32 1.57
C HIS A 24 8.45 -16.83 1.42
N ALA A 25 9.39 -17.68 1.85
CA ALA A 25 9.17 -19.13 1.89
C ALA A 25 8.01 -19.51 2.85
N LEU A 26 7.93 -18.88 4.03
CA LEU A 26 6.81 -19.08 4.96
C LEU A 26 5.49 -18.56 4.38
N ARG A 27 5.51 -17.42 3.69
CA ARG A 27 4.35 -16.88 2.99
C ARG A 27 3.83 -17.88 1.95
N ASN A 28 4.70 -18.50 1.16
CA ASN A 28 4.27 -19.47 0.15
C ASN A 28 3.62 -20.71 0.76
N GLU A 29 4.15 -21.17 1.89
CA GLU A 29 3.56 -22.30 2.62
C GLU A 29 2.20 -21.91 3.22
N ALA A 30 2.11 -20.76 3.88
CA ALA A 30 0.87 -20.25 4.44
C ALA A 30 -0.19 -20.00 3.34
N GLY A 31 0.21 -19.44 2.20
CA GLY A 31 -0.67 -19.21 1.06
C GLY A 31 -1.22 -20.50 0.46
N ARG A 32 -0.41 -21.56 0.37
CA ARG A 32 -0.89 -22.89 -0.04
C ARG A 32 -1.93 -23.43 0.95
N LEU A 33 -1.67 -23.33 2.26
CA LEU A 33 -2.60 -23.78 3.29
C LEU A 33 -3.94 -23.02 3.24
N VAL A 34 -3.90 -21.70 3.05
CA VAL A 34 -5.11 -20.86 2.89
C VAL A 34 -5.90 -21.26 1.64
N GLN A 35 -5.24 -21.50 0.51
CA GLN A 35 -5.91 -21.91 -0.73
C GLN A 35 -6.52 -23.31 -0.64
N ASP A 36 -5.80 -24.27 -0.06
CA ASP A 36 -6.29 -25.64 0.14
C ASP A 36 -7.53 -25.66 1.06
N GLY A 37 -7.57 -24.81 2.09
CA GLY A 37 -8.72 -24.67 2.98
C GLY A 37 -9.97 -24.10 2.29
N GLN A 38 -9.80 -23.11 1.38
CA GLN A 38 -10.93 -22.49 0.66
C GLN A 38 -11.53 -23.39 -0.43
N LYS A 39 -10.72 -24.22 -1.09
CA LYS A 39 -11.17 -25.11 -2.17
C LYS A 39 -11.59 -26.50 -1.66
N GLY A 40 -11.35 -26.80 -0.40
CA GLY A 40 -11.45 -28.13 0.19
C GLY A 40 -10.26 -29.01 -0.20
N ALA A 41 -9.67 -29.72 0.76
CA ALA A 41 -8.54 -30.60 0.52
C ALA A 41 -8.86 -31.64 -0.58
N PRO A 42 -7.90 -32.01 -1.45
CA PRO A 42 -8.10 -33.06 -2.46
C PRO A 42 -8.66 -34.34 -1.83
N TRP A 43 -9.53 -35.05 -2.54
CA TRP A 43 -10.31 -36.18 -1.99
C TRP A 43 -9.48 -37.25 -1.27
N TYR A 44 -8.24 -37.50 -1.71
CA TYR A 44 -7.31 -38.43 -1.08
C TYR A 44 -6.77 -37.98 0.29
N ARG A 45 -7.00 -36.72 0.69
CA ARG A 45 -6.67 -36.13 2.00
C ARG A 45 -7.88 -35.91 2.92
N ARG A 46 -9.11 -36.20 2.46
CA ARG A 46 -10.36 -35.92 3.20
C ARG A 46 -10.72 -36.93 4.29
N PHE A 47 -9.95 -38.00 4.48
CA PHE A 47 -10.16 -39.02 5.50
C PHE A 47 -9.53 -38.64 6.86
N GLY A 48 -9.99 -37.55 7.48
CA GLY A 48 -9.62 -37.18 8.86
C GLY A 48 -8.18 -36.69 9.06
N LEU A 49 -7.43 -36.47 7.98
CA LEU A 49 -6.06 -35.92 7.99
C LEU A 49 -6.01 -34.42 7.69
N ASP A 50 -7.15 -33.72 7.72
CA ASP A 50 -7.24 -32.30 7.46
C ASP A 50 -6.72 -31.47 8.66
N HIS A 51 -5.39 -31.42 8.77
CA HIS A 51 -4.67 -30.62 9.77
C HIS A 51 -4.36 -29.22 9.25
N HIS A 52 -4.93 -28.81 8.11
CA HIS A 52 -4.56 -27.58 7.41
C HIS A 52 -4.76 -26.34 8.30
N GLN A 53 -5.91 -26.26 8.97
CA GLN A 53 -6.21 -25.17 9.90
C GLN A 53 -5.28 -25.19 11.12
N GLN A 54 -5.01 -26.38 11.69
CA GLN A 54 -4.13 -26.53 12.86
C GLN A 54 -2.67 -26.14 12.53
N LEU A 55 -2.20 -26.50 11.33
CA LEU A 55 -0.89 -26.11 10.81
C LEU A 55 -0.81 -24.60 10.58
N LEU A 56 -1.87 -24.02 10.00
CA LEU A 56 -1.95 -22.59 9.77
C LEU A 56 -1.93 -21.82 11.11
N ASP A 57 -2.71 -22.24 12.10
CA ASP A 57 -2.73 -21.65 13.44
C ASP A 57 -1.42 -21.83 14.20
N ALA A 58 -0.65 -22.89 13.92
CA ALA A 58 0.67 -23.08 14.50
C ALA A 58 1.75 -22.18 13.86
N VAL A 59 1.59 -21.80 12.59
CA VAL A 59 2.59 -21.02 11.83
C VAL A 59 2.32 -19.52 11.89
N LEU A 60 1.05 -19.11 11.81
CA LEU A 60 0.66 -17.70 11.67
C LEU A 60 1.14 -16.78 12.80
N PRO A 61 1.17 -17.18 14.09
CA PRO A 61 1.69 -16.29 15.14
C PRO A 61 3.14 -15.87 14.90
N TRP A 62 3.99 -16.83 14.51
CA TRP A 62 5.41 -16.58 14.24
C TRP A 62 5.63 -15.84 12.93
N TYR A 63 4.87 -16.21 11.89
CA TYR A 63 4.84 -15.45 10.64
C TYR A 63 4.43 -14.00 10.89
N GLY A 64 3.40 -13.76 11.71
CA GLY A 64 2.90 -12.43 12.07
C GLY A 64 4.00 -11.55 12.66
N VAL A 65 4.74 -12.05 13.66
CA VAL A 65 5.87 -11.32 14.26
C VAL A 65 6.93 -10.94 13.22
N ALA A 66 7.36 -11.88 12.39
CA ALA A 66 8.36 -11.61 11.38
C ALA A 66 7.85 -10.69 10.26
N ASN A 67 6.62 -10.88 9.81
CA ASN A 67 5.94 -10.04 8.84
C ASN A 67 5.77 -8.62 9.37
N HIS A 68 5.47 -8.43 10.65
CA HIS A 68 5.32 -7.11 11.23
C HIS A 68 6.62 -6.33 11.16
N ARG A 69 7.69 -6.96 11.64
CA ARG A 69 9.05 -6.40 11.64
C ARG A 69 9.57 -6.07 10.24
N LEU A 70 9.39 -6.98 9.28
CA LEU A 70 10.01 -6.87 7.95
C LEU A 70 9.15 -6.11 6.94
N ILE A 71 7.83 -6.15 7.06
CA ILE A 71 6.88 -5.72 6.03
C ILE A 71 5.91 -4.67 6.55
N ARG A 72 5.08 -4.99 7.56
CA ARG A 72 4.02 -4.11 8.05
C ARG A 72 4.56 -2.79 8.60
N ASP A 73 5.46 -2.86 9.57
CA ASP A 73 5.90 -1.68 10.30
C ASP A 73 6.78 -0.76 9.44
N PRO A 74 7.70 -1.29 8.61
CA PRO A 74 8.41 -0.46 7.63
C PRO A 74 7.50 0.18 6.59
N ALA A 75 6.45 -0.52 6.12
CA ALA A 75 5.49 0.06 5.18
C ALA A 75 4.68 1.19 5.84
N ASN A 76 4.22 0.96 7.09
CA ASN A 76 3.53 1.97 7.89
C ASN A 76 4.40 3.23 8.08
N ALA A 77 5.67 3.05 8.48
CA ALA A 77 6.61 4.16 8.67
C ALA A 77 6.87 4.93 7.37
N ALA A 78 7.08 4.24 6.25
CA ALA A 78 7.32 4.87 4.96
C ALA A 78 6.10 5.66 4.46
N LEU A 79 4.88 5.13 4.63
CA LEU A 79 3.64 5.83 4.29
C LEU A 79 3.44 7.06 5.18
N GLN A 80 3.69 6.95 6.49
CA GLN A 80 3.64 8.09 7.40
C GLN A 80 4.63 9.19 7.01
N GLN A 81 5.84 8.83 6.60
CA GLN A 81 6.85 9.78 6.15
C GLN A 81 6.42 10.48 4.87
N ALA A 82 5.92 9.73 3.88
CA ALA A 82 5.44 10.30 2.62
C ALA A 82 4.26 11.27 2.83
N LEU A 83 3.31 10.88 3.68
CA LEU A 83 2.17 11.73 4.05
C LEU A 83 2.60 12.95 4.87
N SER A 84 3.64 12.84 5.70
CA SER A 84 4.22 13.99 6.40
C SER A 84 4.82 14.99 5.44
N ALA A 85 5.54 14.52 4.40
CA ALA A 85 6.07 15.38 3.36
C ALA A 85 4.96 16.12 2.60
N LEU A 86 3.85 15.44 2.30
CA LEU A 86 2.67 16.08 1.71
C LEU A 86 2.09 17.17 2.62
N VAL A 87 1.84 16.85 3.89
CA VAL A 87 1.22 17.79 4.85
C VAL A 87 2.10 19.00 5.09
N ASN A 88 3.42 18.79 5.22
CA ASN A 88 4.39 19.83 5.52
C ASN A 88 4.88 20.63 4.30
N SER A 89 4.51 20.22 3.09
CA SER A 89 4.80 21.01 1.88
C SER A 89 4.19 22.41 1.99
N ALA A 90 4.83 23.45 1.45
CA ALA A 90 4.28 24.81 1.56
C ALA A 90 2.92 24.93 0.84
N PRO A 91 1.93 25.66 1.40
CA PRO A 91 0.68 25.95 0.71
C PRO A 91 0.95 26.55 -0.67
N ASN A 92 0.16 26.14 -1.66
CA ASN A 92 0.23 26.61 -3.04
C ASN A 92 1.56 26.40 -3.80
N SER A 93 2.50 25.62 -3.24
CA SER A 93 3.77 25.30 -3.91
C SER A 93 3.65 24.24 -5.00
N ASP A 94 4.56 24.29 -5.98
CA ASP A 94 4.70 23.25 -7.00
C ASP A 94 5.02 21.88 -6.38
N GLN A 95 5.83 21.87 -5.31
CA GLN A 95 6.10 20.66 -4.54
C GLN A 95 4.81 20.02 -4.03
N ARG A 96 3.90 20.81 -3.44
CA ARG A 96 2.60 20.30 -2.97
C ARG A 96 1.76 19.77 -4.14
N ALA A 97 1.75 20.46 -5.27
CA ALA A 97 1.02 20.01 -6.47
C ALA A 97 1.56 18.69 -7.03
N GLN A 98 2.88 18.49 -7.01
CA GLN A 98 3.55 17.25 -7.40
C GLN A 98 3.26 16.10 -6.42
N LEU A 99 3.23 16.38 -5.11
CA LEU A 99 2.96 15.39 -4.07
C LEU A 99 1.47 15.01 -3.98
N ALA A 100 0.54 15.83 -4.46
CA ALA A 100 -0.90 15.60 -4.28
C ALA A 100 -1.39 14.28 -4.90
N LYS A 101 -1.01 13.99 -6.15
CA LYS A 101 -1.43 12.75 -6.84
C LYS A 101 -0.91 11.49 -6.13
N PRO A 102 0.41 11.30 -5.89
CA PRO A 102 0.88 10.14 -5.15
C PRO A 102 0.41 10.16 -3.68
N GLY A 103 0.20 11.33 -3.09
CA GLY A 103 -0.31 11.51 -1.73
C GLY A 103 -1.70 10.92 -1.52
N TYR A 104 -2.59 11.00 -2.52
CA TYR A 104 -3.88 10.31 -2.48
C TYR A 104 -3.70 8.78 -2.42
N ASP A 105 -2.85 8.23 -3.28
CA ASP A 105 -2.60 6.79 -3.32
C ASP A 105 -1.96 6.29 -2.02
N GLN A 106 -1.01 7.06 -1.48
CA GLN A 106 -0.36 6.81 -0.19
C GLN A 106 -1.36 6.84 0.97
N LEU A 107 -2.26 7.82 1.01
CA LEU A 107 -3.29 7.89 2.04
C LEU A 107 -4.23 6.70 1.94
N LYS A 108 -4.65 6.34 0.73
CA LYS A 108 -5.51 5.17 0.49
C LYS A 108 -4.81 3.89 0.94
N ALA A 109 -3.55 3.68 0.57
CA ALA A 109 -2.75 2.53 0.99
C ALA A 109 -2.60 2.46 2.51
N TRP A 110 -2.34 3.59 3.18
CA TRP A 110 -2.23 3.64 4.64
C TRP A 110 -3.52 3.24 5.34
N LEU A 111 -4.67 3.66 4.81
CA LEU A 111 -5.99 3.29 5.34
C LEU A 111 -6.32 1.80 5.09
N MET A 112 -5.86 1.20 3.99
CA MET A 112 -6.03 -0.24 3.74
C MET A 112 -5.40 -1.11 4.83
N MET A 113 -4.30 -0.66 5.43
CA MET A 113 -3.64 -1.37 6.53
C MET A 113 -4.46 -1.38 7.84
N ALA A 114 -5.50 -0.55 7.94
CA ALA A 114 -6.42 -0.48 9.07
C ALA A 114 -7.82 -1.01 8.72
N ARG A 115 -8.20 -0.99 7.44
CA ARG A 115 -9.52 -1.31 6.91
C ARG A 115 -9.45 -2.50 5.94
N PRO A 116 -9.42 -3.75 6.45
CA PRO A 116 -9.38 -4.95 5.62
C PRO A 116 -10.54 -5.05 4.64
N ASP A 117 -11.71 -4.53 5.03
CA ASP A 117 -12.92 -4.47 4.20
C ASP A 117 -12.74 -3.61 2.93
N LYS A 118 -11.67 -2.81 2.87
CA LYS A 118 -11.33 -1.93 1.76
C LYS A 118 -9.93 -2.20 1.20
N ALA A 119 -9.28 -3.30 1.61
CA ALA A 119 -7.93 -3.62 1.19
C ALA A 119 -7.93 -4.18 -0.24
N ASP A 120 -7.07 -3.61 -1.08
CA ASP A 120 -6.73 -4.14 -2.41
C ASP A 120 -5.22 -4.37 -2.42
N GLY A 121 -4.83 -5.65 -2.41
CA GLY A 121 -3.43 -6.06 -2.36
C GLY A 121 -2.61 -5.59 -3.55
N ALA A 122 -3.21 -5.57 -4.76
CA ALA A 122 -2.52 -5.17 -5.97
C ALA A 122 -2.30 -3.65 -6.01
N PHE A 123 -3.34 -2.88 -5.65
CA PHE A 123 -3.23 -1.42 -5.51
C PHE A 123 -2.15 -1.07 -4.49
N PHE A 124 -2.22 -1.66 -3.29
CA PHE A 124 -1.27 -1.38 -2.22
C PHE A 124 0.17 -1.72 -2.62
N ALA A 125 0.40 -2.90 -3.20
CA ALA A 125 1.73 -3.29 -3.65
C ALA A 125 2.28 -2.33 -4.72
N GLN A 126 1.42 -1.86 -5.64
CA GLN A 126 1.81 -0.89 -6.65
C GLN A 126 2.16 0.48 -6.06
N THR A 127 1.38 0.97 -5.08
CA THR A 127 1.72 2.19 -4.33
C THR A 127 3.04 2.01 -3.57
N MET A 128 3.24 0.87 -2.91
CA MET A 128 4.42 0.65 -2.07
C MET A 128 5.73 0.51 -2.87
N LYS A 129 5.69 0.10 -4.15
CA LYS A 129 6.87 0.14 -5.02
C LYS A 129 7.49 1.53 -5.13
N THR A 130 6.69 2.60 -5.07
CA THR A 130 7.18 3.98 -5.14
C THR A 130 7.49 4.56 -3.76
N VAL A 131 6.75 4.14 -2.73
CA VAL A 131 6.92 4.61 -1.35
C VAL A 131 8.15 3.99 -0.67
N GLN A 132 8.42 2.71 -0.94
CA GLN A 132 9.52 1.96 -0.35
C GLN A 132 10.25 1.14 -1.43
N PRO A 133 10.93 1.80 -2.40
CA PRO A 133 11.62 1.12 -3.49
C PRO A 133 12.87 0.35 -3.04
N THR A 134 13.40 0.69 -1.87
CA THR A 134 14.57 0.05 -1.25
C THR A 134 14.30 -0.22 0.23
N ARG A 135 15.05 -1.16 0.80
CA ARG A 135 15.02 -1.45 2.23
C ARG A 135 16.44 -1.65 2.74
N MET A 136 16.88 -0.76 3.64
CA MET A 136 18.19 -0.88 4.27
C MET A 136 18.36 -2.27 4.92
N GLY A 137 19.50 -2.91 4.67
CA GLY A 137 19.79 -4.28 5.09
C GLY A 137 19.37 -5.35 4.08
N ILE A 138 18.67 -4.99 3.00
CA ILE A 138 18.21 -5.91 1.96
C ILE A 138 18.68 -5.42 0.59
N SER A 139 19.17 -6.34 -0.23
CA SER A 139 19.52 -6.11 -1.63
C SER A 139 18.31 -5.56 -2.41
N THR A 140 18.52 -4.46 -3.16
CA THR A 140 17.45 -3.79 -3.90
C THR A 140 16.68 -4.71 -4.83
N GLY A 141 17.39 -5.53 -5.63
CA GLY A 141 16.74 -6.45 -6.57
C GLY A 141 15.89 -7.52 -5.86
N LEU A 142 16.37 -8.03 -4.72
CA LEU A 142 15.63 -9.00 -3.91
C LEU A 142 14.38 -8.35 -3.30
N TRP A 143 14.50 -7.14 -2.75
CA TRP A 143 13.38 -6.39 -2.21
C TRP A 143 12.31 -6.13 -3.27
N GLN A 144 12.70 -5.64 -4.44
CA GLN A 144 11.77 -5.34 -5.53
C GLN A 144 11.08 -6.60 -6.10
N SER A 145 11.74 -7.76 -6.01
CA SER A 145 11.18 -9.05 -6.42
C SER A 145 10.18 -9.60 -5.41
N LEU A 146 10.48 -9.57 -4.11
CA LEU A 146 9.69 -10.27 -3.09
C LEU A 146 8.69 -9.38 -2.34
N ALA A 147 8.98 -8.10 -2.14
CA ALA A 147 8.14 -7.21 -1.33
C ALA A 147 6.71 -7.04 -1.87
N PRO A 148 6.47 -6.91 -3.20
CA PRO A 148 5.11 -6.79 -3.74
C PRO A 148 4.19 -7.93 -3.34
N ASP A 149 4.69 -9.17 -3.41
CA ASP A 149 3.93 -10.36 -3.06
C ASP A 149 3.72 -10.48 -1.54
N LEU A 150 4.73 -10.13 -0.74
CA LEU A 150 4.64 -10.09 0.72
C LEU A 150 3.62 -9.05 1.21
N TRP A 151 3.58 -7.86 0.62
CA TRP A 151 2.60 -6.82 0.92
C TRP A 151 1.17 -7.26 0.58
N ALA A 152 0.98 -7.84 -0.61
CA ALA A 152 -0.33 -8.30 -1.05
C ALA A 152 -0.85 -9.42 -0.13
N PHE A 153 0.01 -10.36 0.24
CA PHE A 153 -0.36 -11.46 1.13
C PHE A 153 -0.66 -11.00 2.56
N TYR A 154 0.10 -10.05 3.10
CA TYR A 154 -0.22 -9.42 4.38
C TYR A 154 -1.63 -8.81 4.38
N LEU A 155 -1.98 -8.04 3.34
CA LEU A 155 -3.32 -7.46 3.20
C LEU A 155 -4.41 -8.52 3.03
N SER A 156 -4.14 -9.66 2.38
CA SER A 156 -5.15 -10.72 2.24
C SER A 156 -5.46 -11.43 3.56
N LEU A 157 -4.52 -11.44 4.52
CA LEU A 157 -4.71 -12.06 5.84
C LEU A 157 -5.36 -11.13 6.87
N LEU A 158 -5.36 -9.82 6.63
CA LEU A 158 -5.87 -8.80 7.54
C LEU A 158 -7.35 -8.92 7.93
N PRO A 159 -8.29 -9.39 7.07
CA PRO A 159 -9.68 -9.66 7.48
C PRO A 159 -9.76 -10.75 8.56
N GLU A 160 -8.97 -11.81 8.42
CA GLU A 160 -8.94 -12.97 9.33
C GLU A 160 -8.08 -12.72 10.59
N ARG A 161 -7.20 -11.72 10.53
CA ARG A 161 -6.25 -11.36 11.60
C ARG A 161 -6.37 -9.86 11.94
N PRO A 162 -7.47 -9.43 12.56
CA PRO A 162 -7.69 -8.02 12.88
C PRO A 162 -6.65 -7.45 13.85
N GLU A 163 -5.98 -8.28 14.65
CA GLU A 163 -4.87 -7.91 15.51
C GLU A 163 -3.62 -7.45 14.74
N TRP A 164 -3.55 -7.72 13.44
CA TRP A 164 -2.47 -7.25 12.56
C TRP A 164 -2.71 -5.86 11.97
N LYS A 165 -3.87 -5.24 12.23
CA LYS A 165 -4.19 -3.89 11.78
C LYS A 165 -3.25 -2.88 12.41
N ILE A 166 -2.84 -1.88 11.63
CA ILE A 166 -2.31 -0.64 12.20
C ILE A 166 -3.45 0.23 12.72
N ILE A 167 -3.11 1.16 13.60
CA ILE A 167 -3.98 2.25 14.01
C ILE A 167 -3.36 3.54 13.45
N PRO A 168 -3.85 4.06 12.32
CA PRO A 168 -3.37 5.31 11.76
C PRO A 168 -3.64 6.47 12.72
N ASP A 169 -2.73 7.42 12.78
CA ASP A 169 -2.96 8.68 13.48
C ASP A 169 -4.10 9.46 12.79
N ALA A 170 -5.21 9.64 13.51
CA ALA A 170 -6.40 10.33 13.03
C ALA A 170 -6.12 11.78 12.64
N GLN A 171 -5.22 12.48 13.34
CA GLN A 171 -4.83 13.84 13.00
C GLN A 171 -4.11 13.86 11.65
N ARG A 172 -3.17 12.95 11.44
CA ARG A 172 -2.46 12.83 10.16
C ARG A 172 -3.41 12.49 9.01
N VAL A 173 -4.36 11.57 9.22
CA VAL A 173 -5.39 11.25 8.21
C VAL A 173 -6.19 12.51 7.84
N SER A 174 -6.64 13.28 8.83
CA SER A 174 -7.40 14.52 8.61
C SER A 174 -6.58 15.56 7.83
N GLN A 175 -5.34 15.81 8.25
CA GLN A 175 -4.45 16.77 7.60
C GLN A 175 -4.15 16.39 6.15
N SER A 176 -3.83 15.11 5.89
CA SER A 176 -3.60 14.63 4.52
C SER A 176 -4.85 14.81 3.65
N ARG A 177 -6.05 14.49 4.15
CA ARG A 177 -7.32 14.71 3.42
C ARG A 177 -7.54 16.19 3.11
N GLN A 178 -7.32 17.07 4.09
CA GLN A 178 -7.50 18.51 3.91
C GLN A 178 -6.58 19.06 2.81
N VAL A 179 -5.30 18.70 2.82
CA VAL A 179 -4.34 19.13 1.79
C VAL A 179 -4.76 18.62 0.41
N LEU A 180 -5.19 17.36 0.30
CA LEU A 180 -5.64 16.77 -0.97
C LEU A 180 -6.92 17.45 -1.50
N LEU A 181 -7.88 17.75 -0.63
CA LEU A 181 -9.12 18.45 -1.01
C LEU A 181 -8.84 19.88 -1.48
N GLN A 182 -7.94 20.60 -0.80
CA GLN A 182 -7.50 21.93 -1.24
C GLN A 182 -6.86 21.89 -2.63
N GLN A 183 -6.04 20.87 -2.91
CA GLN A 183 -5.41 20.69 -4.22
C GLN A 183 -6.41 20.34 -5.31
N LEU A 184 -7.42 19.52 -5.01
CA LEU A 184 -8.50 19.21 -5.95
C LEU A 184 -9.34 20.46 -6.26
N GLY A 185 -9.74 21.22 -5.23
CA GLY A 185 -10.47 22.48 -5.40
C GLY A 185 -9.70 23.50 -6.23
N ARG A 186 -8.38 23.61 -6.02
CA ARG A 186 -7.51 24.48 -6.82
C ARG A 186 -7.44 24.04 -8.28
N ARG A 187 -7.23 22.76 -8.57
CA ARG A 187 -7.20 22.26 -9.95
C ARG A 187 -8.52 22.53 -10.68
N ASN A 188 -9.64 22.30 -10.00
CA ASN A 188 -10.96 22.59 -10.56
C ASN A 188 -11.13 24.09 -10.85
N ALA A 189 -10.70 24.96 -9.92
CA ALA A 189 -10.72 26.40 -10.12
C ALA A 189 -9.81 26.85 -11.27
N GLU A 190 -8.60 26.31 -11.39
CA GLU A 190 -7.66 26.59 -12.49
C GLU A 190 -8.23 26.14 -13.84
N SER A 191 -8.83 24.95 -13.93
CA SER A 191 -9.51 24.46 -15.14
C SER A 191 -10.68 25.35 -15.52
N THR A 192 -11.52 25.74 -14.55
CA THR A 192 -12.63 26.68 -14.79
C THR A 192 -12.13 28.06 -15.22
N LEU A 193 -11.04 28.58 -14.64
CA LEU A 193 -10.43 29.84 -15.05
C LEU A 193 -9.88 29.77 -16.48
N TYR A 194 -9.24 28.67 -16.85
CA TYR A 194 -8.73 28.47 -18.21
C TYR A 194 -9.86 28.34 -19.23
N GLU A 195 -10.92 27.58 -18.93
CA GLU A 195 -12.11 27.53 -19.78
C GLU A 195 -12.79 28.89 -19.92
N ASN A 196 -12.88 29.67 -18.83
CA ASN A 196 -13.44 31.02 -18.87
C ASN A 196 -12.54 31.98 -19.66
N MET A 197 -11.21 31.85 -19.56
CA MET A 197 -10.27 32.59 -20.40
C MET A 197 -10.46 32.22 -21.87
N LEU A 198 -10.52 30.94 -22.23
CA LEU A 198 -10.76 30.48 -23.60
C LEU A 198 -12.10 30.97 -24.15
N LYS A 199 -13.16 30.96 -23.34
CA LYS A 199 -14.46 31.53 -23.71
C LYS A 199 -14.39 33.04 -23.91
N SER A 200 -13.67 33.76 -23.04
CA SER A 200 -13.50 35.22 -23.13
C SER A 200 -12.66 35.62 -24.35
N VAL A 201 -11.61 34.86 -24.64
CA VAL A 201 -10.78 35.00 -25.84
C VAL A 201 -11.64 34.73 -27.08
N ARG A 202 -12.37 33.61 -27.16
CA ARG A 202 -13.22 33.29 -28.31
C ARG A 202 -14.32 34.34 -28.55
N ARG A 203 -14.85 34.96 -27.50
CA ARG A 203 -15.81 36.06 -27.60
C ARG A 203 -15.17 37.35 -28.14
N ASN A 204 -13.90 37.62 -27.84
CA ASN A 204 -13.17 38.77 -28.37
C ASN A 204 -12.64 38.55 -29.80
N PHE A 205 -12.50 37.31 -30.25
CA PHE A 205 -12.06 36.95 -31.61
C PHE A 205 -13.21 36.60 -32.58
N ALA A 206 -14.46 36.54 -32.11
CA ALA A 206 -15.62 36.30 -32.96
C ALA A 206 -16.16 37.58 -33.65
N ASP A 207 -15.63 38.76 -33.30
CA ASP A 207 -15.99 40.05 -33.90
C ASP A 207 -14.93 40.58 -34.89
N VAL A 208 -13.85 39.84 -35.17
CA VAL A 208 -12.94 40.19 -36.28
C VAL A 208 -13.32 39.36 -37.50
N SER A 209 -14.30 39.86 -38.25
CA SER A 209 -14.57 39.44 -39.62
C SER A 209 -13.43 39.95 -40.51
N LEU A 210 -13.03 39.17 -41.52
CA LEU A 210 -12.07 39.58 -42.57
C LEU A 210 -12.50 40.84 -43.34
N GLU A 211 -13.72 41.34 -43.12
CA GLU A 211 -14.27 42.56 -43.69
C GLU A 211 -13.81 43.86 -42.97
N ASP A 212 -13.25 43.78 -41.76
CA ASP A 212 -12.73 44.94 -41.00
C ASP A 212 -11.23 45.23 -41.26
N MET A 213 -10.61 44.54 -42.22
CA MET A 213 -9.18 44.67 -42.56
C MET A 213 -8.92 45.38 -43.91
N THR A 214 -9.84 46.23 -44.39
CA THR A 214 -9.63 47.12 -45.56
C THR A 214 -9.72 48.59 -45.19
#